data_AF-A0A1M7JRV7-F1
#
_entry.id   AF-A0A1M7JRV7-F1
#
_cell.length_a   1.000
_cell.length_b   1.000
_cell.length_c   1.000
_cell.angle_alpha   90.00
_cell.angle_beta   90.00
_cell.angle_gamma   90.00
#
_symmetry.space_group_name_H-M   'P 1'
#
loop_
_entity.id
_entity.type
_entity.pdbx_description
1 polymer ?
#
loop_
_entity_poly.entity_id
_entity_poly.type
_entity_poly.pdbx_seq_one_letter_code
_entity_poly.pdbx_strand_id
1 'polypeptide(L)' 'MMIPDIEAFEERAAIAEYDGGLSRSAAEDLAARQQGFRNREQYWQWLADYVVTRKLP' A
#
# COMPACT_ATOMS: atom_id res chain seq x y z
N MET A 1 -9.01 -8.89 -10.64
CA MET A 1 -8.11 -8.47 -9.55
C MET A 1 -6.99 -7.66 -10.18
N MET A 2 -6.85 -6.38 -9.83
CA MET A 2 -5.81 -5.50 -10.38
C MET A 2 -4.53 -5.65 -9.55
N ILE A 3 -3.37 -5.54 -10.20
CA ILE A 3 -2.09 -5.34 -9.51
C ILE A 3 -2.18 -4.00 -8.77
N PRO A 4 -1.77 -3.91 -7.49
CA PRO A 4 -1.76 -2.66 -6.75
C PRO A 4 -0.88 -1.61 -7.42
N ASP A 5 -1.32 -0.37 -7.36
CA ASP A 5 -0.61 0.76 -7.93
C ASP A 5 0.38 1.30 -6.89
N ILE A 6 1.66 1.00 -7.07
CA ILE A 6 2.70 1.39 -6.11
C ILE A 6 2.93 2.90 -6.09
N GLU A 7 2.75 3.59 -7.21
CA GLU A 7 2.91 5.04 -7.28
C GLU A 7 1.78 5.71 -6.50
N ALA A 8 0.53 5.29 -6.73
CA ALA A 8 -0.62 5.79 -5.98
C ALA A 8 -0.55 5.43 -4.48
N PHE A 9 0.04 4.29 -4.11
CA PHE A 9 0.27 3.94 -2.71
C PHE A 9 1.24 4.92 -2.06
N GLU A 10 2.41 5.12 -2.66
CA GLU A 10 3.47 5.98 -2.13
C GLU A 10 3.06 7.45 -2.10
N GLU A 11 2.41 7.96 -3.15
CA GLU A 11 1.92 9.33 -3.21
C GLU A 11 0.91 9.60 -2.09
N ARG A 12 -0.07 8.71 -1.90
CA ARG A 12 -1.09 8.90 -0.86
C ARG A 12 -0.54 8.73 0.54
N ALA A 13 0.40 7.81 0.74
CA ALA A 13 1.12 7.70 2.00
C ALA A 13 1.91 8.99 2.29
N ALA A 14 2.60 9.55 1.30
CA ALA A 14 3.32 10.82 1.45
C ALA A 14 2.37 11.98 1.79
N ILE A 15 1.25 12.14 1.07
CA ILE A 15 0.25 13.18 1.38
C ILE A 15 -0.30 13.00 2.81
N ALA A 16 -0.68 11.78 3.19
CA ALA A 16 -1.25 11.54 4.50
C ALA A 16 -0.24 11.73 5.66
N GLU A 17 1.05 11.48 5.41
CA GLU A 17 2.14 11.75 6.34
C GLU A 17 2.42 13.25 6.49
N TYR A 18 2.71 13.94 5.38
CA TYR A 18 3.20 15.31 5.41
C TYR A 18 2.08 16.35 5.52
N ASP A 19 0.99 16.16 4.79
CA ASP A 19 -0.14 17.10 4.80
C ASP A 19 -1.18 16.70 5.86
N GLY A 20 -1.34 15.39 6.09
CA GLY A 20 -2.29 14.83 7.05
C GLY A 20 -1.76 14.66 8.48
N GLY A 21 -0.44 14.78 8.69
CA GLY A 21 0.20 14.68 10.01
C GLY A 21 0.16 13.27 10.61
N LEU A 22 -0.13 12.23 9.82
CA LEU A 22 -0.06 10.85 10.28
C LEU A 22 1.38 10.41 10.44
N SER A 23 1.63 9.44 11.32
CA SER A 23 2.89 8.69 11.25
C SER A 23 2.97 7.94 9.91
N ARG A 24 4.19 7.74 9.39
CA ARG A 24 4.43 6.94 8.18
C ARG A 24 3.62 5.64 8.17
N SER A 25 3.61 4.90 9.28
CA SER A 25 2.86 3.65 9.41
C SER A 25 1.35 3.80 9.24
N ALA A 26 0.75 4.85 9.84
CA ALA A 26 -0.68 5.10 9.73
C ALA A 26 -1.05 5.63 8.34
N ALA A 27 -0.18 6.40 7.72
CA ALA A 27 -0.32 6.86 6.34
C ALA A 27 -0.29 5.70 5.33
N GLU A 28 0.66 4.79 5.47
CA GLU A 28 0.75 3.56 4.67
C GLU A 28 -0.47 2.65 4.89
N ASP A 29 -0.96 2.52 6.12
CA ASP A 29 -2.19 1.76 6.40
C ASP A 29 -3.42 2.39 5.73
N LEU A 30 -3.51 3.73 5.71
CA LEU A 30 -4.57 4.45 5.02
C LEU A 30 -4.48 4.25 3.51
N ALA A 31 -3.28 4.37 2.92
CA ALA A 31 -3.04 4.17 1.50
C ALA A 31 -3.36 2.72 1.07
N ALA A 32 -2.97 1.72 1.87
CA ALA A 32 -3.28 0.31 1.63
C ALA A 32 -4.80 0.05 1.59
N ARG A 33 -5.56 0.63 2.55
CA ARG A 33 -7.02 0.50 2.60
C ARG A 33 -7.73 1.07 1.38
N GLN A 34 -7.19 2.13 0.80
CA GLN A 34 -7.75 2.73 -0.41
C GLN A 34 -7.54 1.85 -1.66
N GLN A 35 -6.62 0.89 -1.61
CA GLN A 35 -6.43 -0.12 -2.65
C GLN A 35 -7.10 -1.48 -2.33
N GLY A 36 -7.90 -1.53 -1.26
CA GLY A 36 -8.65 -2.73 -0.88
C GLY A 36 -7.90 -3.70 0.06
N PHE A 37 -6.74 -3.30 0.59
CA PHE A 37 -6.02 -4.06 1.60
C PHE A 37 -6.48 -3.72 3.02
N ARG A 38 -6.25 -4.61 3.97
CA ARG A 38 -6.55 -4.38 5.38
C ARG A 38 -5.62 -3.32 6.00
N ASN A 39 -4.35 -3.39 5.65
CA ASN A 39 -3.25 -2.60 6.19
C ASN A 39 -2.01 -2.69 5.28
N ARG A 40 -0.96 -1.94 5.63
CA ARG A 40 0.30 -1.91 4.87
C ARG A 40 1.02 -3.27 4.81
N GLU A 41 0.89 -4.08 5.85
CA GLU A 41 1.54 -5.40 5.91
C GLU A 41 0.95 -6.34 4.85
N GLN A 42 -0.37 -6.36 4.70
CA GLN A 42 -1.02 -7.16 3.66
C GLN A 42 -0.65 -6.68 2.25
N TYR A 43 -0.55 -5.37 2.05
CA TYR A 43 -0.11 -4.78 0.79
C TYR A 43 1.32 -5.23 0.42
N TRP A 44 2.26 -5.12 1.36
CA TRP A 44 3.65 -5.53 1.12
C TRP A 44 3.79 -7.05 0.97
N GLN A 45 3.03 -7.85 1.72
CA GLN A 45 3.01 -9.30 1.54
C GLN A 45 2.53 -9.68 0.14
N TRP A 46 1.43 -9.07 -0.33
CA TRP A 46 0.93 -9.29 -1.69
C TRP A 46 2.01 -8.99 -2.75
N LEU A 47 2.73 -7.86 -2.60
CA LEU A 47 3.81 -7.50 -3.52
C LEU A 47 4.99 -8.47 -3.45
N ALA A 48 5.38 -8.90 -2.24
CA ALA A 48 6.44 -9.88 -2.07
C ALA A 48 6.10 -11.21 -2.77
N ASP A 49 4.87 -11.71 -2.58
CA ASP A 49 4.39 -12.93 -3.21
C ASP A 49 4.35 -12.79 -4.74
N TYR A 50 3.87 -11.65 -5.25
CA TYR A 50 3.83 -11.38 -6.69
C TYR A 50 5.24 -11.29 -7.29
N VAL A 51 6.18 -10.58 -6.67
CA VAL A 51 7.56 -10.44 -7.18
C VAL A 51 8.28 -11.78 -7.24
N VAL A 52 8.08 -12.64 -6.23
CA VAL A 52 8.70 -13.96 -6.18
C VAL A 52 8.07 -14.93 -7.17
N THR A 53 6.74 -14.99 -7.22
CA THR A 53 6.02 -16.03 -7.99
C THR A 53 5.67 -15.61 -9.41
N ARG A 54 5.60 -14.29 -9.67
CA ARG A 54 5.02 -13.66 -10.86
C ARG A 54 3.60 -14.14 -11.16
N LYS A 55 2.86 -14.56 -10.13
CA LYS A 55 1.48 -15.00 -10.20
C LYS A 55 0.61 -14.03 -9.43
N LEU A 56 -0.57 -13.74 -9.99
CA LEU A 56 -1.63 -13.09 -9.24
C LEU A 56 -2.13 -14.08 -8.18
N PRO A 57 -2.21 -13.68 -6.90
CA PRO A 57 -2.76 -14.52 -5.85
C PRO A 57 -4.26 -14.77 -6.01
#